data_AF-A0A924CYV7-F1
#
_entry.id   AF-A0A924CYV7-F1
#
_cell.length_a   1.000
_cell.length_b   1.000
_cell.length_c   1.000
_cell.angle_alpha   90.00
_cell.angle_beta   90.00
_cell.angle_gamma   90.00
#
_symmetry.space_group_name_H-M   'P 1'
#
loop_
_entity.id
_entity.type
_entity.pdbx_description
1 polymer ?
#
loop_
_entity_poly.entity_id
_entity_poly.type
_entity_poly.pdbx_seq_one_letter_code
_entity_poly.pdbx_strand_id
1 'polypeptide(L)'
;MSAPHLIWFRNDLRLADHAAVAHAAAAGPVVALFVLDDETPGHWRMGAAQRWRLHHSLAARGRDLAARGGRLLLRRGAADVVVPAVAQEIGAAAVHTLTHYEPWAKAQDAAVAKAVVLKRYHGALLAPPASVLAGGGGRYRIFTPWWRKLADQMPPPRPVPAPGHIAFADAPAGDVLADWQLLPTSPDWSAGFADWVPGEAGAEARLAAFIGVAGSYDKGRNLPSAEGPSRLPPHLALGEVSIRTVWHAVADAIPAAQAEPYL
;
A
#
# COMPACT_ATOMS: atom_id res chain seq x y z
N MET A 1 -4.30 -8.30 30.33
CA MET A 1 -3.85 -8.52 28.94
C MET A 1 -3.47 -7.17 28.35
N SER A 2 -2.44 -7.07 27.51
CA SER A 2 -2.13 -5.81 26.84
C SER A 2 -3.28 -5.42 25.90
N ALA A 3 -3.63 -4.14 25.85
CA ALA A 3 -4.67 -3.65 24.95
C ALA A 3 -4.25 -3.85 23.49
N PRO A 4 -5.16 -4.28 22.59
CA PRO A 4 -4.80 -4.54 21.21
C PRO A 4 -4.51 -3.25 20.43
N HIS A 5 -3.84 -3.39 19.29
CA HIS A 5 -3.53 -2.32 18.36
C HIS A 5 -4.22 -2.60 17.02
N LEU A 6 -4.95 -1.61 16.48
CA LEU A 6 -5.64 -1.76 15.21
C LEU A 6 -4.71 -1.32 14.07
N ILE A 7 -4.37 -2.23 13.16
CA ILE A 7 -3.70 -1.88 11.91
C ILE A 7 -4.77 -1.60 10.87
N TRP A 8 -4.89 -0.36 10.42
CA TRP A 8 -5.83 0.03 9.37
C TRP A 8 -5.12 0.06 8.02
N PHE A 9 -5.32 -1.00 7.24
CA PHE A 9 -4.90 -1.11 5.85
C PHE A 9 -5.86 -0.37 4.92
N ARG A 10 -5.30 0.30 3.92
CA ARG A 10 -5.97 0.90 2.76
C ARG A 10 -5.22 0.47 1.49
N ASN A 11 -4.67 1.39 0.72
CA ASN A 11 -3.87 1.10 -0.48
C ASN A 11 -2.39 0.80 -0.13
N ASP A 12 -2.19 -0.01 0.91
CA ASP A 12 -0.90 -0.40 1.48
C ASP A 12 -0.90 -1.89 1.87
N LEU A 13 -1.46 -2.76 1.00
CA LEU A 13 -1.71 -4.18 1.23
C LEU A 13 -0.43 -5.05 1.21
N ARG A 14 0.54 -4.74 2.07
CA ARG A 14 1.81 -5.46 2.28
C ARG A 14 2.14 -5.60 3.77
N LEU A 15 2.95 -6.59 4.13
CA LEU A 15 3.52 -6.69 5.50
C LEU A 15 4.96 -6.21 5.55
N ALA A 16 5.73 -6.44 4.48
CA ALA A 16 7.10 -5.96 4.40
C ALA A 16 7.16 -4.44 4.22
N ASP A 17 8.18 -3.82 4.80
CA ASP A 17 8.46 -2.40 4.73
C ASP A 17 7.24 -1.51 5.05
N HIS A 18 6.47 -1.93 6.06
CA HIS A 18 5.22 -1.29 6.47
C HIS A 18 5.33 -0.78 7.91
N ALA A 19 5.66 0.49 8.07
CA ALA A 19 5.92 1.09 9.38
C ALA A 19 4.75 0.95 10.37
N ALA A 20 3.50 1.06 9.91
CA ALA A 20 2.34 0.87 10.79
C ALA A 20 2.26 -0.55 11.36
N VAL A 21 2.53 -1.59 10.54
CA VAL A 21 2.56 -3.00 10.96
C VAL A 21 3.69 -3.21 11.97
N ALA A 22 4.90 -2.73 11.66
CA ALA A 22 6.05 -2.88 12.54
C ALA A 22 5.82 -2.25 13.92
N HIS A 23 5.29 -1.02 13.97
CA HIS A 23 5.04 -0.34 15.23
C HIS A 23 3.85 -0.93 16.01
N ALA A 24 2.80 -1.39 15.34
CA ALA A 24 1.68 -2.04 16.01
C ALA A 24 2.11 -3.37 16.63
N ALA A 25 2.82 -4.21 15.87
CA ALA A 25 3.29 -5.52 16.33
C ALA A 25 4.31 -5.40 17.48
N ALA A 26 5.13 -4.34 17.49
CA ALA A 26 6.04 -4.07 18.60
C ALA A 26 5.33 -3.53 19.86
N ALA A 27 4.15 -2.93 19.72
CA ALA A 27 3.42 -2.33 20.84
C ALA A 27 2.51 -3.33 21.57
N GLY A 28 1.98 -4.34 20.87
CA GLY A 28 1.14 -5.38 21.49
C GLY A 28 0.41 -6.26 20.48
N PRO A 29 -0.57 -7.05 20.95
CA PRO A 29 -1.44 -7.84 20.08
C PRO A 29 -2.15 -6.97 19.05
N VAL A 30 -2.31 -7.45 17.81
CA VAL A 30 -2.86 -6.65 16.71
C VAL A 30 -4.16 -7.22 16.16
N VAL A 31 -5.02 -6.32 15.67
CA VAL A 31 -6.12 -6.64 14.76
C VAL A 31 -5.86 -5.94 13.43
N ALA A 32 -5.87 -6.68 12.32
CA ALA A 32 -5.74 -6.11 10.99
C ALA A 32 -7.12 -5.80 10.41
N LEU A 33 -7.34 -4.57 9.96
CA LEU A 33 -8.61 -4.08 9.41
C LEU A 33 -8.41 -3.52 8.01
N PHE A 34 -9.33 -3.84 7.10
CA PHE A 34 -9.54 -3.12 5.87
C PHE A 34 -11.00 -2.63 5.80
N VAL A 35 -11.20 -1.37 5.43
CA VAL A 35 -12.52 -0.76 5.25
C VAL A 35 -12.75 -0.43 3.78
N LEU A 36 -13.78 -1.00 3.17
CA LEU A 36 -14.26 -0.58 1.87
C LEU A 36 -15.13 0.68 2.03
N ASP A 37 -14.50 1.85 1.85
CA ASP A 37 -15.16 3.15 1.91
C ASP A 37 -15.50 3.64 0.49
N ASP A 38 -16.79 3.60 0.15
CA ASP A 38 -17.33 4.08 -1.12
C ASP A 38 -17.94 5.48 -1.03
N GLU A 39 -17.96 6.07 0.17
CA GLU A 39 -18.65 7.32 0.48
C GLU A 39 -17.67 8.49 0.49
N THR A 40 -16.59 8.38 1.28
CA THR A 40 -15.61 9.46 1.51
C THR A 40 -14.81 9.85 0.26
N PRO A 41 -14.36 8.91 -0.61
CA PRO A 41 -13.56 9.28 -1.78
C PRO A 41 -14.34 10.08 -2.84
N GLY A 42 -15.67 10.05 -2.83
CA GLY A 42 -16.51 10.73 -3.83
C GLY A 42 -16.14 10.34 -5.27
N HIS A 43 -15.72 11.31 -6.08
CA HIS A 43 -15.30 11.06 -7.47
C HIS A 43 -13.98 10.28 -7.61
N TRP A 44 -13.25 10.04 -6.52
CA TRP A 44 -12.02 9.25 -6.48
C TRP A 44 -12.29 7.76 -6.18
N ARG A 45 -13.57 7.37 -6.08
CA ARG A 45 -13.97 5.99 -5.81
C ARG A 45 -13.39 5.02 -6.83
N MET A 46 -12.98 3.84 -6.35
CA MET A 46 -12.40 2.80 -7.19
C MET A 46 -13.36 2.34 -8.30
N GLY A 47 -12.83 2.29 -9.53
CA GLY A 47 -13.50 1.73 -10.70
C GLY A 47 -13.50 0.18 -10.73
N ALA A 48 -14.20 -0.40 -11.69
CA ALA A 48 -14.44 -1.85 -11.75
C ALA A 48 -13.15 -2.70 -11.85
N ALA A 49 -12.18 -2.30 -12.69
CA ALA A 49 -10.90 -3.00 -12.80
C ALA A 49 -10.07 -2.94 -11.50
N GLN A 50 -10.12 -1.80 -10.79
CA GLN A 50 -9.47 -1.66 -9.48
C GLN A 50 -10.15 -2.54 -8.44
N ARG A 51 -11.48 -2.67 -8.47
CA ARG A 51 -12.24 -3.55 -7.57
C ARG A 51 -11.96 -5.03 -7.80
N TRP A 52 -11.89 -5.45 -9.06
CA TRP A 52 -11.45 -6.80 -9.41
C TRP A 52 -10.09 -7.11 -8.78
N ARG A 53 -9.15 -6.17 -8.92
CA ARG A 53 -7.81 -6.30 -8.36
C ARG A 53 -7.85 -6.32 -6.84
N LEU A 54 -8.56 -5.38 -6.22
CA LEU A 54 -8.72 -5.26 -4.78
C LEU A 54 -9.24 -6.56 -4.17
N HIS A 55 -10.24 -7.20 -4.78
CA HIS A 55 -10.76 -8.49 -4.33
C HIS A 55 -9.63 -9.53 -4.19
N HIS A 56 -8.86 -9.73 -5.26
CA HIS A 56 -7.77 -10.72 -5.26
C HIS A 56 -6.65 -10.33 -4.28
N SER A 57 -6.32 -9.04 -4.17
CA SER A 57 -5.32 -8.53 -3.22
C SER A 57 -5.74 -8.72 -1.76
N LEU A 58 -7.01 -8.47 -1.43
CA LEU A 58 -7.55 -8.70 -0.08
C LEU A 58 -7.62 -10.19 0.25
N ALA A 59 -8.00 -11.02 -0.72
CA ALA A 59 -7.98 -12.47 -0.56
C ALA A 59 -6.55 -12.99 -0.30
N ALA A 60 -5.56 -12.49 -1.04
CA ALA A 60 -4.14 -12.80 -0.81
C ALA A 60 -3.67 -12.34 0.58
N ARG A 61 -3.94 -11.09 0.95
CA ARG A 61 -3.60 -10.55 2.28
C ARG A 61 -4.25 -11.33 3.41
N GLY A 62 -5.52 -11.74 3.23
CA GLY A 62 -6.25 -12.58 4.19
C GLY A 62 -5.55 -13.91 4.42
N ARG A 63 -5.09 -14.58 3.34
CA ARG A 63 -4.29 -15.82 3.44
C ARG A 63 -2.94 -15.58 4.11
N ASP A 64 -2.24 -14.50 3.77
CA ASP A 64 -0.93 -14.19 4.37
C ASP A 64 -1.01 -13.95 5.88
N LEU A 65 -2.08 -13.30 6.35
CA LEU A 65 -2.34 -13.09 7.77
C LEU A 65 -2.76 -14.38 8.46
N ALA A 66 -3.61 -15.20 7.82
CA ALA A 66 -4.03 -16.50 8.35
C ALA A 66 -2.85 -17.47 8.53
N ALA A 67 -1.91 -17.49 7.58
CA ALA A 67 -0.68 -18.27 7.69
C ALA A 67 0.21 -17.86 8.89
N ARG A 68 -0.01 -16.67 9.46
CA ARG A 68 0.70 -16.14 10.64
C ARG A 68 -0.16 -16.21 11.91
N GLY A 69 -1.32 -16.87 11.88
CA GLY A 69 -2.23 -16.99 13.02
C GLY A 69 -3.16 -15.80 13.22
N GLY A 70 -3.24 -14.88 12.25
CA GLY A 70 -4.12 -13.72 12.29
C GLY A 70 -5.28 -13.82 11.30
N ARG A 71 -6.00 -12.72 11.13
CA ARG A 71 -7.00 -12.58 10.07
C ARG A 71 -7.18 -11.13 9.66
N LEU A 72 -7.61 -10.91 8.42
CA LEU A 72 -8.02 -9.60 7.94
C LEU A 72 -9.50 -9.37 8.28
N LEU A 73 -9.77 -8.45 9.21
CA LEU A 73 -11.12 -7.97 9.47
C LEU A 73 -11.56 -7.09 8.31
N LEU A 74 -12.69 -7.44 7.69
CA LEU A 74 -13.30 -6.67 6.61
C LEU A 74 -14.54 -5.95 7.13
N ARG A 75 -14.67 -4.67 6.76
CA ARG A 75 -15.84 -3.83 7.01
C ARG A 75 -16.12 -2.97 5.79
N ARG A 76 -17.37 -2.53 5.63
CA ARG A 76 -17.77 -1.57 4.61
C ARG A 76 -18.45 -0.35 5.24
N GLY A 77 -18.25 0.82 4.66
CA GLY A 77 -18.87 2.09 5.08
C GLY A 77 -17.86 3.22 5.21
N ALA A 78 -18.32 4.39 5.63
CA ALA A 78 -17.48 5.56 5.89
C ALA A 78 -16.41 5.24 6.96
N ALA A 79 -15.12 5.36 6.61
CA ALA A 79 -14.05 4.90 7.48
C ALA A 79 -13.92 5.73 8.77
N ASP A 80 -14.32 7.00 8.75
CA ASP A 80 -14.39 7.87 9.93
C ASP A 80 -15.47 7.45 10.94
N VAL A 81 -16.40 6.59 10.55
CA VAL A 81 -17.36 5.91 11.44
C VAL A 81 -16.87 4.51 11.80
N VAL A 82 -16.49 3.73 10.79
CA VAL A 82 -16.16 2.30 10.95
C VAL A 82 -14.88 2.10 11.76
N VAL A 83 -13.81 2.85 11.49
CA VAL A 83 -12.53 2.66 12.16
C VAL A 83 -12.63 2.96 13.66
N PRO A 84 -13.24 4.08 14.11
CA PRO A 84 -13.48 4.31 15.54
C PRO A 84 -14.38 3.25 16.18
N ALA A 85 -15.44 2.81 15.51
CA ALA A 85 -16.33 1.78 16.03
C ALA A 85 -15.59 0.45 16.27
N VAL A 86 -14.77 -0.01 15.32
CA VAL A 86 -13.94 -1.21 15.48
C VAL A 86 -12.89 -1.02 16.57
N ALA A 87 -12.24 0.15 16.62
CA ALA A 87 -11.26 0.44 17.67
C ALA A 87 -11.87 0.39 19.06
N GLN A 88 -13.09 0.90 19.23
CA GLN A 88 -13.84 0.81 20.48
C GLN A 88 -14.26 -0.63 20.80
N GLU A 89 -14.79 -1.36 19.81
CA GLU A 89 -15.24 -2.75 19.94
C GLU A 89 -14.14 -3.68 20.47
N ILE A 90 -12.90 -3.49 20.03
CA ILE A 90 -11.75 -4.30 20.48
C ILE A 90 -11.00 -3.70 21.67
N GLY A 91 -11.38 -2.51 22.15
CA GLY A 91 -10.64 -1.80 23.20
C GLY A 91 -9.21 -1.41 22.76
N ALA A 92 -9.05 -0.95 21.52
CA ALA A 92 -7.75 -0.66 20.93
C ALA A 92 -7.02 0.49 21.65
N ALA A 93 -5.74 0.30 21.96
CA ALA A 93 -4.89 1.36 22.51
C ALA A 93 -4.56 2.45 21.46
N ALA A 94 -4.42 2.06 20.20
CA ALA A 94 -4.16 2.98 19.09
C ALA A 94 -4.55 2.34 17.75
N VAL A 95 -4.83 3.22 16.78
CA VAL A 95 -4.98 2.86 15.36
C VAL A 95 -3.70 3.25 14.63
N HIS A 96 -3.11 2.31 13.90
CA HIS A 96 -1.85 2.46 13.17
C HIS A 96 -2.11 2.39 11.68
N THR A 97 -1.60 3.35 10.92
CA THR A 97 -1.86 3.45 9.48
C THR A 97 -0.75 4.19 8.74
N LEU A 98 -0.54 3.96 7.44
CA LEU A 98 0.37 4.82 6.65
C LEU A 98 -0.25 6.21 6.36
N THR A 99 0.56 7.19 5.98
CA THR A 99 0.04 8.48 5.52
C THR A 99 -0.36 8.38 4.05
N HIS A 100 -1.62 8.72 3.75
CA HIS A 100 -2.13 8.91 2.39
C HIS A 100 -2.21 10.41 2.08
N TYR A 101 -2.04 10.76 0.80
CA TYR A 101 -1.77 12.15 0.40
C TYR A 101 -2.91 12.80 -0.38
N GLU A 102 -3.88 11.99 -0.82
CA GLU A 102 -5.11 12.40 -1.47
C GLU A 102 -5.89 13.39 -0.58
N PRO A 103 -6.53 14.42 -1.15
CA PRO A 103 -7.29 15.39 -0.36
C PRO A 103 -8.36 14.77 0.53
N TRP A 104 -9.09 13.78 0.00
CA TRP A 104 -10.14 13.06 0.74
C TRP A 104 -9.55 12.22 1.89
N ALA A 105 -8.40 11.57 1.67
CA ALA A 105 -7.74 10.76 2.70
C ALA A 105 -7.22 11.61 3.86
N LYS A 106 -6.72 12.82 3.59
CA LYS A 106 -6.34 13.77 4.65
C LYS A 106 -7.52 14.20 5.51
N ALA A 107 -8.68 14.46 4.89
CA ALA A 107 -9.90 14.80 5.60
C ALA A 107 -10.41 13.63 6.44
N GLN A 108 -10.37 12.41 5.88
CA GLN A 108 -10.72 11.16 6.57
C GLN A 108 -9.82 10.90 7.78
N ASP A 109 -8.50 10.98 7.62
CA ASP A 109 -7.53 10.87 8.72
C ASP A 109 -7.81 11.88 9.83
N ALA A 110 -8.13 13.13 9.47
CA ALA A 110 -8.44 14.19 10.43
C ALA A 110 -9.77 13.94 11.16
N ALA A 111 -10.75 13.32 10.51
CA ALA A 111 -12.01 12.94 11.14
C ALA A 111 -11.82 11.74 12.09
N VAL A 112 -11.14 10.68 11.66
CA VAL A 112 -10.80 9.51 12.49
C VAL A 112 -10.01 9.93 13.74
N ALA A 113 -9.01 10.81 13.59
CA ALA A 113 -8.17 11.26 14.70
C ALA A 113 -8.92 12.03 15.81
N LYS A 114 -10.17 12.45 15.59
CA LYS A 114 -11.01 13.06 16.64
C LYS A 114 -11.54 12.02 17.63
N ALA A 115 -11.66 10.77 17.21
CA ALA A 115 -12.30 9.71 17.99
C ALA A 115 -11.31 8.66 18.54
N VAL A 116 -10.12 8.54 17.95
CA VAL A 116 -9.12 7.53 18.33
C VAL A 116 -7.71 8.10 18.39
N VAL A 117 -6.82 7.42 19.13
CA VAL A 117 -5.38 7.66 19.06
C VAL A 117 -4.84 7.15 17.72
N LEU A 118 -4.83 8.02 16.71
CA LEU A 118 -4.37 7.69 15.35
C LEU A 118 -2.86 7.95 15.18
N LYS A 119 -2.09 6.89 14.94
CA LYS A 119 -0.66 6.93 14.62
C LYS A 119 -0.46 6.74 13.11
N ARG A 120 0.10 7.76 12.46
CA ARG A 120 0.34 7.80 11.01
C ARG A 120 1.83 7.71 10.70
N TYR A 121 2.17 6.91 9.71
CA TYR A 121 3.56 6.65 9.34
C TYR A 121 3.81 6.89 7.86
N HIS A 122 4.96 7.47 7.52
CA HIS A 122 5.38 7.58 6.13
C HIS A 122 5.75 6.20 5.56
N GLY A 123 5.40 5.93 4.31
CA GLY A 123 5.75 4.65 3.67
C GLY A 123 5.20 4.39 2.26
N ALA A 124 4.32 5.25 1.73
CA ALA A 124 3.82 5.14 0.36
C ALA A 124 4.72 5.81 -0.68
N LEU A 125 5.58 6.75 -0.27
CA LEU A 125 6.49 7.50 -1.16
C LEU A 125 7.94 7.33 -0.71
N LEU A 126 8.89 7.72 -1.57
CA LEU A 126 10.33 7.69 -1.25
C LEU A 126 10.72 8.72 -0.18
N ALA A 127 10.07 9.89 -0.19
CA ALA A 127 10.25 10.94 0.78
C ALA A 127 8.91 11.66 1.06
N PRO A 128 8.69 12.20 2.26
CA PRO A 128 7.52 13.04 2.54
C PRO A 128 7.51 14.27 1.62
N PRO A 129 6.38 14.65 0.98
CA PRO A 129 6.34 15.81 0.09
C PRO A 129 6.82 17.12 0.72
N ALA A 130 6.60 17.28 2.03
CA ALA A 130 7.06 18.45 2.79
C ALA A 130 8.59 18.53 2.98
N SER A 131 9.33 17.45 2.68
CA SER A 131 10.79 17.40 2.72
C SER A 131 11.46 17.77 1.39
N VAL A 132 10.68 17.86 0.30
CA VAL A 132 11.18 18.16 -1.05
C VAL A 132 10.63 19.51 -1.50
N LEU A 133 11.22 20.58 -0.98
CA LEU A 133 10.82 21.97 -1.25
C LEU A 133 11.86 22.72 -2.08
N ALA A 134 11.39 23.74 -2.80
CA ALA A 134 12.25 24.69 -3.48
C ALA A 134 13.02 25.55 -2.46
N GLY A 135 14.08 26.24 -2.89
CA GLY A 135 14.93 27.06 -1.99
C GLY A 135 14.16 28.12 -1.18
N GLY A 136 13.04 28.62 -1.70
CA GLY A 136 12.13 29.54 -1.00
C GLY A 136 11.03 28.87 -0.15
N GLY A 137 11.11 27.56 0.11
CA GLY A 137 10.12 26.80 0.89
C GLY A 137 8.82 26.42 0.14
N GLY A 138 8.66 26.86 -1.12
CA GLY A 138 7.51 26.52 -1.95
C GLY A 138 7.58 25.11 -2.56
N ARG A 139 6.44 24.63 -3.09
CA ARG A 139 6.38 23.38 -3.87
C ARG A 139 6.97 23.58 -5.26
N TYR A 140 7.64 22.56 -5.79
CA TYR A 140 8.04 22.54 -7.19
C TYR A 140 6.84 22.45 -8.14
N ARG A 141 6.96 23.11 -9.30
CA ARG A 141 6.00 23.03 -10.42
C ARG A 141 6.60 22.38 -11.68
N ILE A 142 7.90 22.10 -11.67
CA ILE A 142 8.64 21.49 -12.79
C ILE A 142 9.28 20.21 -12.27
N PHE A 143 9.11 19.11 -13.02
CA PHE A 143 9.58 17.78 -12.62
C PHE A 143 11.09 17.69 -12.44
N THR A 144 11.89 18.15 -13.41
CA THR A 144 13.36 17.99 -13.36
C THR A 144 14.02 18.58 -12.11
N PRO A 145 13.78 19.84 -11.69
CA PRO A 145 14.35 20.36 -10.46
C PRO A 145 13.76 19.71 -9.19
N TRP A 146 12.51 19.25 -9.23
CA TRP A 146 11.93 18.44 -8.16
C TRP A 146 12.68 17.11 -8.00
N TRP A 147 12.93 16.40 -9.11
CA TRP A 147 13.66 15.13 -9.14
C TRP A 147 15.07 15.31 -8.59
N ARG A 148 15.81 16.31 -9.05
CA ARG A 148 17.17 16.60 -8.53
C ARG A 148 17.16 16.79 -7.01
N LYS A 149 16.20 17.55 -6.49
CA LYS A 149 16.08 17.78 -5.04
C LYS A 149 15.72 16.52 -4.26
N LEU A 150 14.92 15.62 -4.84
CA LEU A 150 14.63 14.32 -4.25
C LEU A 150 15.87 13.41 -4.30
N ALA A 151 16.59 13.40 -5.43
CA ALA A 151 17.79 12.60 -5.64
C ALA A 151 18.91 12.94 -4.64
N ASP A 152 19.04 14.22 -4.24
CA ASP A 152 19.94 14.66 -3.15
C ASP A 152 19.68 13.95 -1.80
N GLN A 153 18.49 13.36 -1.62
CA GLN A 153 18.08 12.65 -0.40
C GLN A 153 18.19 11.13 -0.54
N MET A 154 18.64 10.63 -1.70
CA MET A 154 18.79 9.20 -1.96
C MET A 154 20.18 8.71 -1.49
N PRO A 155 20.32 7.42 -1.12
CA PRO A 155 19.27 6.41 -1.06
C PRO A 155 18.32 6.64 0.14
N PRO A 156 17.03 6.29 0.01
CA PRO A 156 16.13 6.29 1.15
C PRO A 156 16.54 5.16 2.10
N PRO A 157 15.99 5.12 3.33
CA PRO A 157 16.21 4.00 4.25
C PRO A 157 15.97 2.65 3.56
N ARG A 158 16.80 1.65 3.88
CA ARG A 158 16.61 0.28 3.38
C ARG A 158 15.24 -0.24 3.81
N PRO A 159 14.52 -0.98 2.94
CA PRO A 159 13.25 -1.59 3.30
C PRO A 159 13.45 -2.59 4.44
N VAL A 160 12.51 -2.59 5.40
CA VAL A 160 12.57 -3.48 6.57
C VAL A 160 11.72 -4.73 6.29
N PRO A 161 12.17 -5.94 6.64
CA PRO A 161 11.34 -7.14 6.50
C PRO A 161 10.05 -7.05 7.33
N ALA A 162 9.04 -7.85 6.98
CA ALA A 162 7.86 -8.01 7.83
C ALA A 162 8.28 -8.52 9.22
N PRO A 163 7.59 -8.12 10.32
CA PRO A 163 7.89 -8.64 11.64
C PRO A 163 7.85 -10.18 11.66
N GLY A 164 8.92 -10.81 12.17
CA GLY A 164 9.02 -12.27 12.19
C GLY A 164 7.99 -12.95 13.09
N HIS A 165 7.47 -12.23 14.09
CA HIS A 165 6.35 -12.64 14.92
C HIS A 165 5.36 -11.49 15.06
N ILE A 166 4.07 -11.79 14.90
CA ILE A 166 2.97 -10.86 15.12
C ILE A 166 2.01 -11.55 16.09
N ALA A 167 1.86 -10.99 17.29
CA ALA A 167 0.82 -11.44 18.20
C ALA A 167 -0.52 -10.91 17.69
N PHE A 168 -1.48 -11.79 17.42
CA PHE A 168 -2.83 -11.39 17.01
C PHE A 168 -3.78 -11.41 18.22
N ALA A 169 -4.66 -10.41 18.29
CA ALA A 169 -5.79 -10.43 19.20
C ALA A 169 -7.02 -11.00 18.50
N ASP A 170 -7.98 -11.47 19.30
CA ASP A 170 -9.29 -11.83 18.78
C ASP A 170 -9.95 -10.60 18.15
N ALA A 171 -10.40 -10.77 16.91
CA ALA A 171 -11.16 -9.75 16.21
C ALA A 171 -12.66 -10.09 16.30
N PRO A 172 -13.57 -9.12 16.12
CA PRO A 172 -15.01 -9.35 16.01
C PRO A 172 -15.42 -9.90 14.65
N ALA A 173 -16.62 -10.46 14.51
CA ALA A 173 -17.10 -11.01 13.23
C ALA A 173 -16.96 -9.98 12.09
N GLY A 174 -16.47 -10.44 10.93
CA GLY A 174 -16.13 -9.64 9.74
C GLY A 174 -17.18 -9.73 8.64
N ASP A 175 -17.12 -8.82 7.67
CA ASP A 175 -17.80 -9.03 6.38
C ASP A 175 -17.15 -10.22 5.65
N VAL A 176 -17.93 -10.93 4.84
CA VAL A 176 -17.41 -11.93 3.91
C VAL A 176 -17.06 -11.24 2.59
N LEU A 177 -15.82 -11.38 2.13
CA LEU A 177 -15.33 -10.68 0.93
C LEU A 177 -16.16 -10.96 -0.33
N ALA A 178 -16.72 -12.17 -0.47
CA ALA A 178 -17.58 -12.54 -1.58
C ALA A 178 -18.85 -11.68 -1.65
N ASP A 179 -19.39 -11.26 -0.51
CA ASP A 179 -20.61 -10.47 -0.41
C ASP A 179 -20.41 -9.01 -0.88
N TRP A 180 -19.17 -8.55 -1.00
CA TRP A 180 -18.87 -7.23 -1.55
C TRP A 180 -19.04 -7.15 -3.07
N GLN A 181 -19.22 -8.29 -3.76
CA GLN A 181 -19.51 -8.36 -5.20
C GLN A 181 -18.56 -7.50 -6.05
N LEU A 182 -17.26 -7.54 -5.72
CA LEU A 182 -16.22 -6.74 -6.38
C LEU A 182 -15.78 -7.32 -7.73
N LEU A 183 -16.14 -8.57 -8.01
CA LEU A 183 -15.82 -9.27 -9.26
C LEU A 183 -16.96 -9.11 -10.27
N PRO A 184 -16.65 -9.02 -11.58
CA PRO A 184 -17.68 -9.06 -12.60
C PRO A 184 -18.33 -10.46 -12.68
N THR A 185 -19.58 -10.49 -13.14
CA THR A 185 -20.36 -11.73 -13.20
C THR A 185 -20.76 -12.08 -14.63
N SER A 186 -21.65 -11.32 -15.27
CA SER A 186 -22.20 -11.68 -16.57
C SER A 186 -22.30 -10.46 -17.51
N PRO A 187 -21.42 -10.35 -18.53
CA PRO A 187 -20.27 -11.21 -18.79
C PRO A 187 -19.12 -10.95 -17.80
N ASP A 188 -18.34 -11.99 -17.51
CA ASP A 188 -17.04 -11.82 -16.87
C ASP A 188 -16.05 -11.20 -17.87
N TRP A 189 -15.94 -9.87 -17.85
CA TRP A 189 -14.99 -9.14 -18.68
C TRP A 189 -13.53 -9.26 -18.20
N SER A 190 -13.28 -9.91 -17.06
CA SER A 190 -11.93 -10.03 -16.48
C SER A 190 -11.12 -11.20 -17.02
N ALA A 191 -11.65 -11.98 -17.98
CA ALA A 191 -10.91 -13.06 -18.63
C ALA A 191 -9.56 -12.62 -19.22
N GLY A 192 -9.48 -11.38 -19.74
CA GLY A 192 -8.22 -10.80 -20.23
C GLY A 192 -7.22 -10.42 -19.14
N PHE A 193 -7.53 -10.63 -17.87
CA PHE A 193 -6.67 -10.31 -16.73
C PHE A 193 -5.95 -11.53 -16.15
N ALA A 194 -6.02 -12.69 -16.80
CA ALA A 194 -5.39 -13.93 -16.33
C ALA A 194 -3.87 -13.80 -16.03
N ASP A 195 -3.17 -12.91 -16.74
CA ASP A 195 -1.73 -12.65 -16.56
C ASP A 195 -1.40 -11.75 -15.35
N TRP A 196 -2.42 -11.20 -14.69
CA TRP A 196 -2.25 -10.40 -13.49
C TRP A 196 -2.43 -11.27 -12.25
N VAL A 197 -1.43 -11.20 -11.37
CA VAL A 197 -1.46 -11.88 -10.06
C VAL A 197 -1.47 -10.81 -8.97
N PRO A 198 -2.64 -10.35 -8.48
CA PRO A 198 -2.69 -9.35 -7.41
C PRO A 198 -2.17 -9.90 -6.07
N GLY A 199 -1.62 -9.03 -5.24
CA GLY A 199 -1.03 -9.36 -3.93
C GLY A 199 0.50 -9.19 -3.88
N GLU A 200 1.05 -9.26 -2.67
CA GLU A 200 2.49 -9.03 -2.37
C GLU A 200 3.40 -10.00 -3.13
N ALA A 201 3.05 -11.30 -3.19
CA ALA A 201 3.81 -12.29 -3.95
C ALA A 201 3.83 -12.01 -5.47
N GLY A 202 2.72 -11.54 -6.03
CA GLY A 202 2.67 -11.15 -7.44
C GLY A 202 3.50 -9.89 -7.72
N ALA A 203 3.53 -8.96 -6.77
CA ALA A 203 4.37 -7.76 -6.85
C ALA A 203 5.85 -8.12 -6.81
N GLU A 204 6.25 -9.04 -5.94
CA GLU A 204 7.61 -9.57 -5.83
C GLU A 204 8.04 -10.27 -7.11
N ALA A 205 7.23 -11.21 -7.63
CA ALA A 205 7.51 -11.89 -8.89
C ALA A 205 7.66 -10.91 -10.06
N ARG A 206 6.80 -9.87 -10.10
CA ARG A 206 6.87 -8.85 -11.15
C ARG A 206 8.13 -7.98 -11.04
N LEU A 207 8.52 -7.61 -9.83
CA LEU A 207 9.75 -6.86 -9.57
C LEU A 207 10.98 -7.69 -9.98
N ALA A 208 11.04 -8.95 -9.59
CA ALA A 208 12.13 -9.86 -9.97
C ALA A 208 12.25 -10.03 -11.49
N ALA A 209 11.13 -10.20 -12.19
CA ALA A 209 11.11 -10.26 -13.65
C ALA A 209 11.60 -8.95 -14.29
N PHE A 210 11.18 -7.80 -13.74
CA PHE A 210 11.62 -6.50 -14.25
C PHE A 210 13.12 -6.27 -14.07
N ILE A 211 13.70 -6.66 -12.94
CA ILE A 211 15.15 -6.55 -12.69
C ILE A 211 15.96 -7.21 -13.81
N GLY A 212 15.51 -8.37 -14.30
CA GLY A 212 16.19 -9.09 -15.39
C GLY A 212 16.24 -8.33 -16.72
N VAL A 213 15.38 -7.34 -16.93
CA VAL A 213 15.29 -6.55 -18.18
C VAL A 213 15.56 -5.05 -17.98
N ALA A 214 15.68 -4.58 -16.74
CA ALA A 214 15.75 -3.15 -16.38
C ALA A 214 16.93 -2.42 -17.04
N GLY A 215 18.05 -3.10 -17.29
CA GLY A 215 19.21 -2.52 -17.99
C GLY A 215 18.95 -2.13 -19.46
N SER A 216 17.81 -2.55 -20.03
CA SER A 216 17.38 -2.20 -21.39
C SER A 216 16.12 -1.31 -21.41
N TYR A 217 15.72 -0.79 -20.26
CA TYR A 217 14.48 -0.05 -20.10
C TYR A 217 14.44 1.24 -20.93
N ASP A 218 15.56 1.94 -21.09
CA ASP A 218 15.69 3.17 -21.88
C ASP A 218 15.16 2.99 -23.31
N LYS A 219 15.44 1.83 -23.91
CA LYS A 219 14.99 1.42 -25.24
C LYS A 219 13.58 0.81 -25.19
N GLY A 220 13.37 -0.15 -24.27
CA GLY A 220 12.14 -0.93 -24.20
C GLY A 220 10.89 -0.11 -23.86
N ARG A 221 11.01 0.95 -23.07
CA ARG A 221 9.85 1.75 -22.60
C ARG A 221 9.08 2.48 -23.70
N ASN A 222 9.70 2.71 -24.85
CA ASN A 222 9.10 3.44 -25.97
C ASN A 222 8.49 2.50 -27.02
N LEU A 223 8.59 1.18 -26.83
CA LEU A 223 8.12 0.16 -27.78
C LEU A 223 6.87 -0.53 -27.22
N PRO A 224 5.65 -0.16 -27.63
CA PRO A 224 4.42 -0.74 -27.08
C PRO A 224 4.24 -2.22 -27.42
N SER A 225 4.95 -2.72 -28.43
CA SER A 225 4.98 -4.14 -28.81
C SER A 225 5.95 -4.99 -27.97
N ALA A 226 6.76 -4.37 -27.11
CA ALA A 226 7.75 -5.05 -26.28
C ALA A 226 7.34 -5.01 -24.80
N GLU A 227 7.70 -6.06 -24.05
CA GLU A 227 7.59 -6.05 -22.59
C GLU A 227 8.75 -5.26 -21.96
N GLY A 228 8.80 -3.95 -22.22
CA GLY A 228 9.81 -3.04 -21.68
C GLY A 228 9.48 -2.50 -20.28
N PRO A 229 8.26 -1.99 -20.02
CA PRO A 229 7.88 -1.46 -18.72
C PRO A 229 7.69 -2.54 -17.64
N SER A 230 7.90 -2.16 -16.38
CA SER A 230 7.89 -3.08 -15.23
C SER A 230 6.55 -3.76 -14.94
N ARG A 231 5.43 -3.22 -15.44
CA ARG A 231 4.06 -3.62 -15.05
C ARG A 231 3.81 -3.58 -13.52
N LEU A 232 4.64 -2.87 -12.75
CA LEU A 232 4.46 -2.63 -11.31
C LEU A 232 3.41 -1.56 -10.92
N PRO A 233 2.99 -0.59 -11.77
CA PRO A 233 2.04 0.45 -11.35
C PRO A 233 0.79 -0.02 -10.60
N PRO A 234 0.09 -1.11 -11.01
CA PRO A 234 -1.08 -1.54 -10.27
C PRO A 234 -0.72 -2.15 -8.89
N HIS A 235 0.45 -2.78 -8.74
CA HIS A 235 0.96 -3.25 -7.44
C HIS A 235 1.33 -2.09 -6.51
N LEU A 236 2.00 -1.07 -7.05
CA LEU A 236 2.33 0.15 -6.32
C LEU A 236 1.06 0.92 -5.90
N ALA A 237 0.04 0.93 -6.75
CA ALA A 237 -1.24 1.61 -6.49
C ALA A 237 -2.02 1.00 -5.31
N LEU A 238 -1.93 -0.31 -5.07
CA LEU A 238 -2.48 -0.96 -3.87
C LEU A 238 -1.43 -1.18 -2.77
N GLY A 239 -0.21 -0.67 -2.97
CA GLY A 239 0.90 -0.73 -2.01
C GLY A 239 1.33 -2.14 -1.63
N GLU A 240 1.20 -3.09 -2.55
CA GLU A 240 1.60 -4.51 -2.39
C GLU A 240 3.11 -4.71 -2.39
N VAL A 241 3.85 -3.72 -2.88
CA VAL A 241 5.30 -3.60 -2.76
C VAL A 241 5.61 -2.16 -2.37
N SER A 242 6.58 -1.93 -1.49
CA SER A 242 6.97 -0.58 -1.14
C SER A 242 7.83 0.04 -2.24
N ILE A 243 7.69 1.34 -2.45
CA ILE A 243 8.53 2.05 -3.42
C ILE A 243 10.02 2.00 -3.06
N ARG A 244 10.37 1.90 -1.76
CA ARG A 244 11.75 1.70 -1.31
C ARG A 244 12.29 0.33 -1.70
N THR A 245 11.45 -0.70 -1.65
CA THR A 245 11.81 -2.06 -2.12
C THR A 245 12.11 -2.03 -3.61
N VAL A 246 11.24 -1.41 -4.41
CA VAL A 246 11.49 -1.26 -5.85
C VAL A 246 12.78 -0.50 -6.11
N TRP A 247 12.99 0.64 -5.44
CA TRP A 247 14.17 1.47 -5.65
C TRP A 247 15.48 0.74 -5.30
N HIS A 248 15.57 0.14 -4.10
CA HIS A 248 16.77 -0.62 -3.71
C HIS A 248 16.99 -1.83 -4.62
N ALA A 249 15.94 -2.54 -5.02
CA ALA A 249 16.09 -3.71 -5.89
C ALA A 249 16.61 -3.36 -7.28
N VAL A 250 16.21 -2.20 -7.84
CA VAL A 250 16.75 -1.70 -9.12
C VAL A 250 18.18 -1.17 -8.92
N ALA A 251 18.42 -0.34 -7.91
CA ALA A 251 19.73 0.26 -7.66
C ALA A 251 20.82 -0.77 -7.34
N ASP A 252 20.47 -1.86 -6.65
CA ASP A 252 21.40 -2.95 -6.34
C ASP A 252 21.70 -3.81 -7.59
N ALA A 253 20.76 -3.91 -8.54
CA ALA A 253 20.90 -4.77 -9.72
C ALA A 253 21.48 -4.06 -10.95
N ILE A 254 21.23 -2.76 -11.11
CA ILE A 254 21.60 -1.99 -12.31
C ILE A 254 22.69 -0.97 -11.94
N PRO A 255 23.90 -1.05 -12.53
CA PRO A 255 24.94 -0.07 -12.32
C PRO A 255 24.48 1.34 -12.74
N ALA A 256 24.84 2.36 -11.98
CA ALA A 256 24.45 3.76 -12.26
C ALA A 256 24.82 4.23 -13.68
N ALA A 257 25.88 3.69 -14.28
CA ALA A 257 26.29 4.01 -15.66
C ALA A 257 25.34 3.45 -16.74
N GLN A 258 24.50 2.48 -16.38
CA GLN A 258 23.50 1.83 -17.26
C GLN A 258 22.06 2.23 -16.88
N ALA A 259 21.88 2.82 -15.69
CA ALA A 259 20.59 3.31 -15.25
C ALA A 259 20.16 4.52 -16.07
N GLU A 260 18.86 4.57 -16.40
CA GLU A 260 18.26 5.77 -16.96
C GLU A 260 18.26 6.88 -15.90
N PRO A 261 18.43 8.17 -16.23
CA PRO A 261 18.65 9.24 -15.24
C PRO A 261 17.54 9.46 -14.20
N TYR A 262 16.37 8.84 -14.40
CA TYR A 262 15.20 8.90 -13.52
C TYR A 262 14.80 7.51 -12.97
N LEU A 263 15.60 6.48 -13.24
CA LEU A 263 15.44 5.12 -12.74
C LEU A 263 16.38 4.83 -11.59
#